data_AF-A0A1G7Q7M0-F1
#
_entry.id   AF-A0A1G7Q7M0-F1
#
_cell.length_a   1.000
_cell.length_b   1.000
_cell.length_c   1.000
_cell.angle_alpha   90.00
_cell.angle_beta   90.00
_cell.angle_gamma   90.00
#
_symmetry.space_group_name_H-M   'P 1'
#
loop_
_entity.id
_entity.type
_entity.pdbx_description
1 polymer ?
#
loop_
_entity_poly.entity_id
_entity_poly.type
_entity_poly.pdbx_seq_one_letter_code
_entity_poly.pdbx_strand_id
1 'polypeptide(L)'
;MTKSLLRKSAVFTASLVAMTAVAGTGATASAKPDGEVGVLARACTTFYMGSGEVYFCKTWNWDGNDYDGSWGPEGPSDLPGGTYLQRREDGRKIDPSAWSGRYYDRDEVLFRVCNDLLGGCTSWW
;
A
#
# COMPACT_ATOMS: atom_id res chain seq x y z
N MET A 1 37.58 17.48 8.81
CA MET A 1 37.85 16.05 9.08
C MET A 1 37.88 15.85 10.59
N THR A 2 36.80 15.33 11.16
CA THR A 2 36.68 15.09 12.61
C THR A 2 36.51 13.58 12.80
N LYS A 3 37.58 12.92 13.26
CA LYS A 3 37.52 11.53 13.72
C LYS A 3 36.90 11.52 15.11
N SER A 4 35.84 10.74 15.32
CA SER A 4 35.45 10.28 16.65
C SER A 4 35.34 8.76 16.61
N LEU A 5 36.19 8.12 17.41
CA LEU A 5 36.35 6.69 17.56
C LEU A 5 35.51 6.20 18.75
N LEU A 6 34.92 5.02 18.56
CA LEU A 6 34.58 4.01 19.55
C LEU A 6 33.80 4.44 20.82
N ARG A 7 32.59 3.88 20.96
CA ARG A 7 32.22 3.22 22.22
C ARG A 7 31.70 1.80 21.96
N LYS A 8 32.39 0.86 22.61
CA LYS A 8 32.04 -0.56 22.76
C LYS A 8 31.03 -0.74 23.91
N SER A 9 30.42 -1.94 23.93
CA SER A 9 29.73 -2.62 25.05
C SER A 9 28.22 -2.31 25.14
N ALA A 10 27.30 -3.25 25.41
CA ALA A 10 27.34 -4.57 26.06
C ALA A 10 26.19 -5.45 25.49
N VAL A 11 26.37 -6.74 25.15
CA VAL A 11 26.25 -7.96 25.99
C VAL A 11 24.86 -8.19 26.61
N PHE A 12 24.19 -9.22 26.05
CA PHE A 12 23.31 -10.25 26.62
C PHE A 12 22.12 -9.89 27.53
N THR A 13 20.92 -10.23 27.05
CA THR A 13 19.92 -10.96 27.85
C THR A 13 19.17 -11.94 26.94
N ALA A 14 19.55 -13.21 27.01
CA ALA A 14 18.74 -14.32 26.52
C ALA A 14 17.65 -14.61 27.57
N SER A 15 16.41 -14.30 27.26
CA SER A 15 15.27 -14.65 28.11
C SER A 15 14.78 -16.05 27.73
N LEU A 16 15.13 -17.04 28.55
CA LEU A 16 14.49 -18.34 28.60
C LEU A 16 13.10 -18.17 29.21
N VAL A 17 12.04 -18.42 28.44
CA VAL A 17 10.69 -18.61 28.99
C VAL A 17 10.45 -20.11 29.12
N ALA A 18 10.21 -20.52 30.36
CA ALA A 18 9.98 -21.90 30.77
C ALA A 18 8.68 -22.46 30.18
N MET A 19 8.77 -23.68 29.63
CA MET A 19 7.63 -24.46 29.19
C MET A 19 6.99 -25.18 30.38
N THR A 20 5.77 -24.81 30.75
CA THR A 20 4.89 -25.66 31.56
C THR A 20 4.07 -26.55 30.64
N ALA A 21 4.47 -27.83 30.55
CA ALA A 21 3.69 -28.87 29.89
C ALA A 21 2.55 -29.32 30.82
N VAL A 22 1.31 -28.99 30.47
CA VAL A 22 0.13 -29.69 31.00
C VAL A 22 -0.23 -30.80 30.02
N ALA A 23 -0.06 -32.03 30.47
CA ALA A 23 -0.54 -33.22 29.80
C ALA A 23 -2.08 -33.27 29.85
N GLY A 24 -2.70 -33.08 28.69
CA GLY A 24 -4.13 -33.30 28.48
C GLY A 24 -4.31 -33.97 27.12
N THR A 25 -4.69 -35.25 27.12
CA THR A 25 -5.08 -36.00 25.93
C THR A 25 -6.39 -35.45 25.39
N GLY A 26 -6.26 -34.56 24.42
CA GLY A 26 -7.31 -34.13 23.52
C GLY A 26 -6.60 -33.55 22.32
N ALA A 27 -6.74 -34.18 21.15
CA ALA A 27 -6.26 -33.60 19.90
C ALA A 27 -7.12 -32.36 19.60
N THR A 28 -6.80 -31.24 20.24
CA THR A 28 -7.18 -29.94 19.74
C THR A 28 -6.27 -29.71 18.55
N ALA A 29 -6.78 -30.02 17.35
CA ALA A 29 -6.26 -29.41 16.15
C ALA A 29 -6.29 -27.90 16.42
N SER A 30 -5.11 -27.32 16.68
CA SER A 30 -4.94 -25.88 16.62
C SER A 30 -5.21 -25.56 15.16
N ALA A 31 -6.45 -25.22 14.83
CA ALA A 31 -6.75 -24.56 13.58
C ALA A 31 -5.82 -23.35 13.56
N LYS A 32 -4.80 -23.41 12.70
CA LYS A 32 -4.07 -22.21 12.29
C LYS A 32 -5.17 -21.23 11.90
N PRO A 33 -5.22 -20.00 12.44
CA PRO A 33 -6.20 -19.04 11.98
C PRO A 33 -6.05 -18.98 10.46
N ASP A 34 -7.11 -19.40 9.77
CA ASP A 34 -7.19 -19.41 8.32
C ASP A 34 -7.16 -17.94 7.89
N GLY A 35 -5.97 -17.45 7.53
CA GLY A 35 -5.72 -16.10 6.99
C GLY A 35 -6.29 -14.97 7.84
N GLU A 36 -5.44 -14.24 8.56
CA GLU A 36 -5.86 -12.95 9.11
C GLU A 36 -6.24 -12.03 7.92
N VAL A 37 -7.54 -11.95 7.63
CA VAL A 37 -8.11 -10.97 6.71
C VAL A 37 -7.78 -9.61 7.32
N GLY A 38 -7.03 -8.82 6.58
CA GLY A 38 -6.47 -7.57 7.07
C GLY A 38 -7.52 -6.55 7.51
N VAL A 39 -7.07 -5.52 8.22
CA VAL A 39 -7.86 -4.30 8.39
C VAL A 39 -7.79 -3.51 7.08
N LEU A 40 -8.93 -3.02 6.59
CA LEU A 40 -8.97 -2.14 5.42
C LEU A 40 -8.08 -0.92 5.67
N ALA A 41 -6.98 -0.86 4.94
CA ALA A 41 -6.06 0.26 4.96
C ALA A 41 -6.43 1.28 3.88
N ARG A 42 -5.97 2.51 4.06
CA ARG A 42 -6.28 3.62 3.16
C ARG A 42 -5.14 4.63 3.12
N ALA A 43 -4.88 5.17 1.94
CA ALA A 43 -4.00 6.32 1.73
C ALA A 43 -4.63 7.30 0.75
N CYS A 44 -4.31 8.58 0.92
CA CYS A 44 -4.75 9.66 0.05
C CYS A 44 -3.58 10.54 -0.34
N THR A 45 -3.68 11.15 -1.52
CA THR A 45 -2.74 12.11 -2.05
C THR A 45 -3.50 13.19 -2.82
N THR A 46 -2.85 14.33 -3.05
CA THR A 46 -3.32 15.32 -4.02
C THR A 46 -2.45 15.25 -5.25
N PHE A 47 -3.07 15.00 -6.41
CA PHE A 47 -2.38 15.12 -7.68
C PHE A 47 -2.54 16.54 -8.22
N TYR A 48 -1.43 17.14 -8.61
CA TYR A 48 -1.37 18.47 -9.21
C TYR A 48 -1.11 18.35 -10.71
N MET A 49 -1.87 19.10 -11.53
CA MET A 49 -1.67 19.16 -12.98
C MET A 49 -2.00 20.56 -13.49
N GLY A 50 -0.99 21.25 -14.04
CA GLY A 50 -1.13 22.65 -14.42
C GLY A 50 -1.52 23.52 -13.22
N SER A 51 -2.64 24.24 -13.34
CA SER A 51 -3.21 25.05 -12.25
C SER A 51 -4.27 24.32 -11.41
N GLY A 52 -4.58 23.06 -11.73
CA GLY A 52 -5.65 22.29 -11.10
C GLY A 52 -5.13 21.16 -10.23
N GLU A 53 -6.02 20.61 -9.41
CA GLU A 53 -5.73 19.49 -8.53
C GLU A 53 -6.91 18.52 -8.39
N VAL A 54 -6.61 17.32 -7.89
CA VAL A 54 -7.60 16.36 -7.42
C VAL A 54 -7.11 15.68 -6.15
N TYR A 55 -7.97 15.64 -5.13
CA TYR A 55 -7.73 14.82 -3.94
C TYR A 55 -8.17 13.38 -4.25
N PHE A 56 -7.26 12.43 -4.09
CA PHE A 56 -7.41 11.07 -4.59
C PHE A 56 -6.99 10.05 -3.54
N CYS A 57 -7.82 9.04 -3.31
CA CYS A 57 -7.59 8.03 -2.31
C CYS A 57 -7.60 6.63 -2.91
N LYS A 58 -6.82 5.73 -2.30
CA LYS A 58 -6.89 4.28 -2.53
C LYS A 58 -7.00 3.53 -1.21
N THR A 59 -7.69 2.40 -1.25
CA THR A 59 -7.87 1.48 -0.12
C THR A 59 -7.33 0.12 -0.51
N TRP A 60 -6.84 -0.64 0.45
CA TRP A 60 -6.43 -2.02 0.24
C TRP A 60 -6.70 -2.86 1.47
N ASN A 61 -7.02 -4.12 1.25
CA ASN A 61 -7.21 -5.12 2.28
C ASN A 61 -6.42 -6.37 1.90
N TRP A 62 -5.67 -6.93 2.84
CA TRP A 62 -4.99 -8.21 2.66
C TRP A 62 -6.00 -9.34 2.81
N ASP A 63 -6.11 -10.21 1.81
CA ASP A 63 -7.08 -11.32 1.83
C ASP A 63 -6.48 -12.67 2.29
N GLY A 64 -5.15 -12.72 2.45
CA GLY A 64 -4.40 -13.93 2.77
C GLY A 64 -3.28 -14.23 1.77
N ASN A 65 -3.31 -13.65 0.57
CA ASN A 65 -2.30 -13.85 -0.48
C ASN A 65 -1.85 -12.54 -1.14
N ASP A 66 -2.76 -11.60 -1.33
CA ASP A 66 -2.51 -10.33 -2.01
C ASP A 66 -3.50 -9.26 -1.51
N TYR A 67 -3.61 -8.14 -2.24
CA TYR A 67 -4.44 -7.02 -1.85
C TYR A 67 -5.60 -6.76 -2.80
N ASP A 68 -6.79 -6.71 -2.21
CA ASP A 68 -8.02 -6.20 -2.82
C ASP A 68 -8.25 -4.76 -2.42
N GLY A 69 -8.75 -3.94 -3.35
CA GLY A 69 -8.88 -2.53 -3.06
C GLY A 69 -9.79 -1.74 -3.99
N SER A 70 -9.91 -0.46 -3.67
CA SER A 70 -10.63 0.51 -4.48
C SER A 70 -9.92 1.84 -4.51
N TRP A 71 -10.17 2.62 -5.55
CA TRP A 71 -9.62 3.97 -5.69
C TRP A 71 -10.67 4.94 -6.20
N GLY A 72 -10.44 6.23 -5.97
CA GLY A 72 -11.28 7.28 -6.51
C GLY A 72 -10.83 8.68 -6.08
N PRO A 73 -11.29 9.72 -6.79
CA PRO A 73 -11.27 11.07 -6.26
C PRO A 73 -12.18 11.17 -5.04
N GLU A 74 -11.79 12.00 -4.09
CA GLU A 74 -12.63 12.39 -2.96
C GLU A 74 -12.92 13.89 -3.01
N GLY A 75 -14.13 14.21 -3.46
CA GLY A 75 -14.57 15.58 -3.65
C GLY A 75 -14.41 16.05 -5.11
N PRO A 76 -14.53 17.37 -5.34
CA PRO A 76 -14.42 17.95 -6.66
C PRO A 76 -13.00 17.84 -7.21
N SER A 77 -12.88 17.96 -8.53
CA SER A 77 -11.62 18.02 -9.27
C SER A 77 -11.65 19.25 -10.14
N ASP A 78 -10.59 20.05 -10.06
CA ASP A 78 -10.38 21.23 -10.91
C ASP A 78 -9.28 20.98 -11.95
N LEU A 79 -8.97 19.71 -12.21
CA LEU A 79 -7.97 19.32 -13.20
C LEU A 79 -8.34 19.88 -14.58
N PRO A 80 -7.35 20.40 -15.34
CA PRO A 80 -7.61 20.96 -16.65
C PRO A 80 -8.08 19.90 -17.65
N GLY A 81 -8.71 20.35 -18.74
CA GLY A 81 -9.08 19.47 -19.85
C GLY A 81 -7.89 18.66 -20.40
N GLY A 82 -8.17 17.49 -20.95
CA GLY A 82 -7.14 16.55 -21.43
C GLY A 82 -6.38 15.82 -20.33
N THR A 83 -6.78 15.98 -19.07
CA THR A 83 -6.21 15.23 -17.93
C THR A 83 -6.84 13.84 -17.84
N TYR A 84 -6.01 12.82 -17.61
CA TYR A 84 -6.44 11.43 -17.43
C TYR A 84 -5.57 10.73 -16.39
N LEU A 85 -6.12 9.66 -15.82
CA LEU A 85 -5.43 8.82 -14.87
C LEU A 85 -4.70 7.70 -15.60
N GLN A 86 -3.45 7.43 -15.23
CA GLN A 86 -2.76 6.20 -15.58
C GLN A 86 -2.62 5.31 -14.35
N ARG A 87 -2.71 4.01 -14.59
CA ARG A 87 -2.56 2.98 -13.57
C ARG A 87 -1.51 1.97 -14.01
N ARG A 88 -0.74 1.47 -13.05
CA ARG A 88 0.16 0.33 -13.20
C ARG A 88 -0.08 -0.65 -12.06
N GLU A 89 -0.14 -1.93 -12.39
CA GLU A 89 -0.37 -3.01 -11.43
C GLU A 89 0.77 -4.02 -11.53
N ASP A 90 1.35 -4.42 -10.40
CA ASP A 90 2.37 -5.48 -10.30
C ASP A 90 3.55 -5.32 -11.29
N GLY A 91 3.99 -4.09 -11.53
CA GLY A 91 5.04 -3.78 -12.51
C GLY A 91 4.68 -4.05 -13.98
N ARG A 92 3.42 -4.35 -14.30
CA ARG A 92 2.92 -4.69 -15.65
C ARG A 92 2.71 -3.44 -16.52
N LYS A 93 2.00 -3.64 -17.64
CA LYS A 93 1.67 -2.61 -18.63
C LYS A 93 1.01 -1.39 -17.97
N ILE A 94 1.39 -0.21 -18.44
CA ILE A 94 0.77 1.06 -18.08
C ILE A 94 -0.40 1.30 -19.03
N ASP A 95 -1.59 1.50 -18.49
CA ASP A 95 -2.79 1.78 -19.27
C ASP A 95 -3.52 3.02 -18.71
N PRO A 96 -4.23 3.78 -19.57
CA PRO A 96 -5.24 4.72 -19.12
C PRO A 96 -6.24 4.02 -18.22
N SER A 97 -6.62 4.66 -17.13
CA SER A 97 -7.50 4.09 -16.11
C SER A 97 -8.70 5.00 -15.88
N ALA A 98 -9.80 4.39 -15.44
CA ALA A 98 -10.93 5.15 -14.92
C ALA A 98 -10.52 5.88 -13.64
N TRP A 99 -11.09 7.06 -13.39
CA TRP A 99 -10.81 7.85 -12.18
C TRP A 99 -11.23 7.15 -10.88
N SER A 100 -12.13 6.18 -10.95
CA SER A 100 -12.54 5.36 -9.80
C SER A 100 -12.73 3.91 -10.22
N GLY A 101 -12.46 2.98 -9.31
CA GLY A 101 -12.63 1.57 -9.60
C GLY A 101 -12.24 0.66 -8.43
N ARG A 102 -12.10 -0.63 -8.75
CA ARG A 102 -11.65 -1.68 -7.84
C ARG A 102 -10.56 -2.52 -8.49
N TYR A 103 -9.65 -3.03 -7.68
CA TYR A 103 -8.63 -3.99 -8.08
C TYR A 103 -8.68 -5.19 -7.16
N TYR A 104 -8.24 -6.32 -7.70
CA TYR A 104 -8.26 -7.61 -7.06
C TYR A 104 -6.97 -8.35 -7.38
N ASP A 105 -6.52 -9.16 -6.44
CA ASP A 105 -5.35 -10.00 -6.60
C ASP A 105 -4.09 -9.22 -7.00
N ARG A 106 -3.79 -8.13 -6.25
CA ARG A 106 -2.67 -7.21 -6.53
C ARG A 106 -1.66 -7.10 -5.40
N ASP A 107 -0.38 -7.13 -5.76
CA ASP A 107 0.72 -6.84 -4.84
C ASP A 107 1.04 -5.34 -4.82
N GLU A 108 0.93 -4.70 -5.98
CA GLU A 108 1.22 -3.27 -6.15
C GLU A 108 0.21 -2.62 -7.09
N VAL A 109 -0.36 -1.49 -6.67
CA VAL A 109 -1.18 -0.62 -7.53
C VAL A 109 -0.71 0.81 -7.42
N LEU A 110 -0.20 1.35 -8.53
CA LEU A 110 0.32 2.70 -8.64
C LEU A 110 -0.53 3.54 -9.58
N PHE A 111 -0.67 4.80 -9.22
CA PHE A 111 -1.40 5.79 -10.00
C PHE A 111 -0.52 7.00 -10.31
N ARG A 112 -0.80 7.64 -11.43
CA ARG A 112 -0.30 8.98 -11.74
C ARG A 112 -1.28 9.70 -12.63
N VAL A 113 -1.23 11.02 -12.62
CA VAL A 113 -2.06 11.87 -13.47
C VAL A 113 -1.23 12.36 -14.65
N CYS A 114 -1.79 12.28 -15.85
CA CYS A 114 -1.17 12.73 -17.09
C CYS A 114 -2.08 13.74 -17.79
N ASN A 115 -1.50 14.58 -18.66
CA ASN A 115 -2.28 15.51 -19.47
C ASN A 115 -1.72 15.57 -20.90
N ASP A 116 -2.56 15.31 -21.90
CA ASP A 116 -2.14 15.27 -23.30
C ASP A 116 -2.02 16.67 -23.94
N LEU A 117 -2.64 17.70 -23.35
CA LEU A 117 -2.58 19.08 -23.84
C LEU A 117 -1.40 19.86 -23.26
N LEU A 118 -1.12 19.67 -21.98
CA LEU A 118 0.01 20.30 -21.28
C LEU A 118 1.31 19.52 -21.46
N GLY A 119 1.21 18.23 -21.77
CA GLY A 119 2.34 17.33 -21.94
C GLY A 119 2.93 16.90 -20.60
N GLY A 120 2.85 15.60 -20.32
CA GLY A 120 3.57 14.98 -19.20
C GLY A 120 2.66 14.33 -18.17
N CYS A 121 3.30 13.80 -17.13
CA CYS A 121 2.65 13.08 -16.04
C CYS A 121 3.29 13.42 -14.70
N THR A 122 2.52 13.30 -13.63
CA THR A 122 3.04 13.29 -12.26
C THR A 122 3.91 12.06 -12.02
N SER A 123 4.65 12.06 -10.91
CA SER A 123 5.28 10.85 -10.38
C SER A 123 4.23 9.79 -10.02
N TRP A 124 4.68 8.54 -9.96
CA TRP A 124 3.87 7.40 -9.50
C TRP A 124 3.65 7.47 -7.99
N TRP A 125 2.43 7.11 -7.56
CA TRP A 125 2.01 7.01 -6.17
C TRP A 125 1.19 5.74 -5.89
#